data_AF-A0A6J4FZV3-F1
#
_entry.id   AF-A0A6J4FZV3-F1
#
_cell.length_a   1.000
_cell.length_b   1.000
_cell.length_c   1.000
_cell.angle_alpha   90.00
_cell.angle_beta   90.00
_cell.angle_gamma   90.00
#
_symmetry.space_group_name_H-M   'P 1'
#
loop_
_entity.id
_entity.type
_entity.pdbx_description
1 polymer ?
#
loop_
_entity_poly.entity_id
_entity_poly.type
_entity_poly.pdbx_seq_one_letter_code
_entity_poly.pdbx_strand_id
1 'polypeptide(L)'
;MITTELDVNAARLSHLRWEAALEATVNGEGTDQPLKGHEDCDLGTWIYGTGLGRYGKLGAVWQLKTAHKRFHHLAEETLSACAAGKPDCATEKLTSVRKLSGEILFLLTSLELDVIEAAISGPPPKDIPSRLIRALLPKPRPLNIISIQTLGEVGSGRHTLNVTGARLIHLKWIRDLQMAFRGHGKAVRAQPSDECSLGIWIHGTAMKELGATEALKTIDSIHKRFHREVDTVISSLNHGRLRAADEAYEEALALSGEIITLLTRLQVDLADSKVISVGSSKL
;
A
#
# COMPACT_ATOMS: atom_id res chain seq x y z
N MET A 1 -2.89 11.83 20.96
CA MET A 1 -3.47 10.50 20.70
C MET A 1 -3.44 10.26 19.20
N ILE A 2 -2.98 9.08 18.80
CA ILE A 2 -2.66 8.69 17.41
C ILE A 2 -3.98 8.46 16.66
N THR A 3 -4.42 9.44 15.86
CA THR A 3 -5.62 9.35 14.99
C THR A 3 -5.24 9.30 13.51
N THR A 4 -3.99 8.95 13.19
CA THR A 4 -3.45 9.01 11.82
C THR A 4 -3.66 7.71 11.04
N GLU A 5 -3.49 6.56 11.70
CA GLU A 5 -3.63 5.24 11.07
C GLU A 5 -5.10 4.90 10.74
N LEU A 6 -6.03 5.27 11.63
CA LEU A 6 -7.47 5.02 11.46
C LEU A 6 -8.04 5.74 10.22
N ASP A 7 -7.49 6.90 9.87
CA ASP A 7 -7.97 7.77 8.81
C ASP A 7 -7.53 7.27 7.41
N VAL A 8 -6.24 6.94 7.27
CA VAL A 8 -5.69 6.48 5.98
C VAL A 8 -6.18 5.07 5.63
N ASN A 9 -6.30 4.17 6.62
CA ASN A 9 -6.79 2.82 6.37
C ASN A 9 -8.27 2.83 5.95
N ALA A 10 -9.11 3.64 6.60
CA ALA A 10 -10.50 3.82 6.20
C ALA A 10 -10.60 4.34 4.76
N ALA A 11 -9.77 5.32 4.39
CA ALA A 11 -9.74 5.87 3.04
C ALA A 11 -9.35 4.84 1.95
N ARG A 12 -8.46 3.89 2.24
CA ARG A 12 -8.13 2.78 1.32
C ARG A 12 -9.32 1.86 1.09
N LEU A 13 -9.98 1.45 2.17
CA LEU A 13 -11.10 0.50 2.08
C LEU A 13 -12.31 1.13 1.40
N SER A 14 -12.63 2.40 1.70
CA SER A 14 -13.71 3.12 1.02
C SER A 14 -13.42 3.30 -0.47
N HIS A 15 -12.17 3.59 -0.84
CA HIS A 15 -11.77 3.71 -2.24
C HIS A 15 -11.94 2.40 -3.02
N LEU A 16 -11.51 1.26 -2.47
CA LEU A 16 -11.71 -0.04 -3.11
C LEU A 16 -13.18 -0.44 -3.22
N ARG A 17 -14.01 -0.11 -2.23
CA ARG A 17 -15.46 -0.33 -2.33
C ARG A 17 -16.08 0.50 -3.44
N TRP A 18 -15.61 1.73 -3.63
CA TRP A 18 -16.04 2.57 -4.75
C TRP A 18 -15.65 1.96 -6.10
N GLU A 19 -14.42 1.45 -6.24
CA GLU A 19 -13.96 0.72 -7.45
C GLU A 19 -14.84 -0.52 -7.72
N ALA A 20 -15.14 -1.30 -6.69
CA ALA A 20 -15.99 -2.49 -6.80
C ALA A 20 -17.41 -2.13 -7.27
N ALA A 21 -17.97 -1.01 -6.80
CA ALA A 21 -19.27 -0.52 -7.25
C ALA A 21 -19.25 -0.07 -8.73
N LEU A 22 -18.15 0.53 -9.20
CA LEU A 22 -17.96 0.80 -10.62
C LEU A 22 -17.92 -0.50 -11.44
N GLU A 23 -17.16 -1.49 -10.98
CA GLU A 23 -17.07 -2.79 -11.65
C GLU A 23 -18.43 -3.49 -11.75
N ALA A 24 -19.21 -3.53 -10.66
CA ALA A 24 -20.57 -4.07 -10.66
C ALA A 24 -21.46 -3.34 -11.68
N THR A 25 -21.32 -2.01 -11.80
CA THR A 25 -22.05 -1.22 -12.80
C THR A 25 -21.65 -1.61 -14.23
N VAL A 26 -20.36 -1.81 -14.50
CA VAL A 26 -19.85 -2.26 -15.81
C VAL A 26 -20.37 -3.66 -16.17
N ASN A 27 -20.47 -4.54 -15.18
CA ASN A 27 -20.99 -5.91 -15.33
C ASN A 27 -22.52 -5.96 -15.43
N GLY A 28 -23.22 -4.82 -15.27
CA GLY A 28 -24.68 -4.76 -15.30
C GLY A 28 -25.35 -5.26 -14.02
N GLU A 29 -24.61 -5.41 -12.92
CA GLU A 29 -25.09 -5.94 -11.64
C GLU A 29 -25.85 -4.89 -10.80
N GLY A 30 -25.90 -3.63 -11.27
CA GLY A 30 -26.64 -2.55 -10.62
C GLY A 30 -26.01 -2.10 -9.30
N THR A 31 -26.03 -0.80 -9.04
CA THR A 31 -25.70 -0.25 -7.72
C THR A 31 -26.84 0.65 -7.27
N ASP A 32 -27.30 0.49 -6.03
CA ASP A 32 -28.44 1.27 -5.49
C ASP A 32 -28.10 2.76 -5.28
N GLN A 33 -26.82 3.14 -5.37
CA GLN A 33 -26.35 4.50 -5.15
C GLN A 33 -25.53 5.03 -6.31
N PRO A 34 -25.73 6.30 -6.71
CA PRO A 34 -24.92 6.93 -7.73
C PRO A 34 -23.46 7.03 -7.27
N LEU A 35 -22.54 6.71 -8.17
CA LEU A 35 -21.11 6.86 -7.92
C LEU A 35 -20.75 8.34 -7.76
N LYS A 36 -20.22 8.68 -6.59
CA LYS A 36 -19.81 10.04 -6.27
C LYS A 36 -18.58 10.47 -7.07
N GLY A 37 -18.50 11.76 -7.40
CA GLY A 37 -17.35 12.37 -8.06
C GLY A 37 -16.12 12.50 -7.15
N HIS A 38 -15.02 13.00 -7.71
CA HIS A 38 -13.71 13.00 -7.04
C HIS A 38 -13.58 13.92 -5.81
N GLU A 39 -14.52 14.83 -5.56
CA GLU A 39 -14.54 15.67 -4.34
C GLU A 39 -15.52 15.11 -3.31
N ASP A 40 -16.57 14.43 -3.78
CA ASP A 40 -17.69 13.98 -2.96
C ASP A 40 -17.53 12.54 -2.42
N CYS A 41 -16.64 11.75 -3.02
CA CYS A 41 -16.30 10.43 -2.48
C CYS A 41 -15.53 10.55 -1.15
N ASP A 42 -15.54 9.50 -0.33
CA ASP A 42 -14.95 9.55 1.02
C ASP A 42 -13.45 9.90 0.99
N LEU A 43 -12.70 9.32 0.04
CA LEU A 43 -11.29 9.65 -0.17
C LEU A 43 -11.13 11.10 -0.67
N GLY A 44 -12.00 11.58 -1.56
CA GLY A 44 -12.02 12.96 -2.02
C GLY A 44 -12.22 13.94 -0.87
N THR A 45 -13.29 13.76 -0.10
CA THR A 45 -13.60 14.58 1.08
C THR A 45 -12.43 14.58 2.07
N TRP A 46 -11.79 13.44 2.26
CA TRP A 46 -10.57 13.34 3.07
C TRP A 46 -9.41 14.14 2.48
N ILE A 47 -9.08 13.96 1.18
CA ILE A 47 -7.98 14.67 0.51
C ILE A 47 -8.19 16.19 0.63
N TYR A 48 -9.35 16.70 0.24
CA TYR A 48 -9.63 18.14 0.21
C TYR A 48 -9.86 18.74 1.61
N GLY A 49 -10.19 17.92 2.60
CA GLY A 49 -10.32 18.30 4.01
C GLY A 49 -9.02 18.07 4.80
N THR A 50 -9.03 17.04 5.64
CA THR A 50 -7.94 16.78 6.60
C THR A 50 -6.62 16.38 5.94
N GLY A 51 -6.67 15.70 4.80
CA GLY A 51 -5.50 15.19 4.07
C GLY A 51 -4.54 16.29 3.68
N LEU A 52 -4.98 17.26 2.86
CA LEU A 52 -4.15 18.40 2.46
C LEU A 52 -3.82 19.31 3.65
N GLY A 53 -4.75 19.51 4.59
CA GLY A 53 -4.51 20.35 5.76
C GLY A 53 -3.40 19.81 6.67
N ARG A 54 -3.34 18.49 6.89
CA ARG A 54 -2.32 17.86 7.75
C ARG A 54 -1.04 17.51 7.01
N TYR A 55 -1.16 17.03 5.77
CA TYR A 55 -0.05 16.42 5.05
C TYR A 55 0.43 17.22 3.83
N GLY A 56 -0.07 18.43 3.61
CA GLY A 56 0.26 19.26 2.43
C GLY A 56 1.75 19.57 2.23
N LYS A 57 2.61 19.34 3.24
CA LYS A 57 4.07 19.46 3.14
C LYS A 57 4.75 18.22 2.56
N LEU A 58 4.06 17.09 2.50
CA LEU A 58 4.55 15.83 1.96
C LEU A 58 4.16 15.73 0.49
N GLY A 59 5.13 15.51 -0.41
CA GLY A 59 4.86 15.43 -1.85
C GLY A 59 3.83 14.35 -2.22
N ALA A 60 3.79 13.26 -1.45
CA ALA A 60 2.89 12.12 -1.66
C ALA A 60 1.40 12.51 -1.68
N VAL A 61 0.96 13.48 -0.86
CA VAL A 61 -0.48 13.87 -0.83
C VAL A 61 -0.93 14.59 -2.10
N TRP A 62 -0.01 15.32 -2.75
CA TRP A 62 -0.31 16.02 -4.00
C TRP A 62 -0.33 15.06 -5.20
N GLN A 63 0.57 14.08 -5.19
CA GLN A 63 0.54 12.97 -6.16
C GLN A 63 -0.76 12.18 -6.00
N LEU A 64 -1.15 11.86 -4.76
CA LEU A 64 -2.41 11.19 -4.44
C LEU A 64 -3.61 11.96 -4.98
N LYS A 65 -3.70 13.26 -4.72
CA LYS A 65 -4.75 14.13 -5.28
C LYS A 65 -4.82 14.05 -6.80
N THR A 66 -3.66 14.06 -7.45
CA THR A 66 -3.57 14.02 -8.92
C THR A 66 -4.02 12.68 -9.48
N ALA A 67 -3.53 11.57 -8.91
CA ALA A 67 -3.93 10.22 -9.30
C ALA A 67 -5.43 9.99 -9.06
N HIS A 68 -5.96 10.44 -7.91
CA HIS A 68 -7.38 10.36 -7.57
C HIS A 68 -8.28 11.08 -8.58
N LYS A 69 -7.91 12.29 -9.00
CA LYS A 69 -8.66 13.02 -10.03
C LYS A 69 -8.67 12.28 -11.37
N ARG A 70 -7.52 11.73 -11.79
CA ARG A 70 -7.41 10.93 -13.02
C ARG A 70 -8.26 9.67 -12.96
N PHE A 71 -8.27 8.99 -11.81
CA PHE A 71 -9.07 7.79 -11.57
C PHE A 71 -10.55 8.07 -11.81
N HIS A 72 -11.10 9.12 -11.20
CA HIS A 72 -12.51 9.46 -11.38
C HIS A 72 -12.85 9.90 -12.80
N HIS A 73 -11.98 10.68 -13.45
CA HIS A 73 -12.18 11.05 -14.85
C HIS A 73 -12.29 9.82 -15.75
N LEU A 74 -11.41 8.84 -15.58
CA LEU A 74 -11.46 7.60 -16.35
C LEU A 74 -12.66 6.72 -15.99
N ALA A 75 -13.13 6.77 -14.74
CA ALA A 75 -14.35 6.10 -14.32
C ALA A 75 -15.59 6.72 -14.98
N GLU A 76 -15.67 8.05 -15.11
CA GLU A 76 -16.72 8.73 -15.88
C GLU A 76 -16.72 8.32 -17.36
N GLU A 77 -15.53 8.20 -17.96
CA GLU A 77 -15.41 7.68 -19.32
C GLU A 77 -15.86 6.21 -19.43
N THR A 78 -15.57 5.39 -18.41
CA THR A 78 -16.03 4.00 -18.32
C THR A 78 -17.56 3.94 -18.32
N LEU A 79 -18.21 4.72 -17.45
CA LEU A 79 -19.67 4.81 -17.37
C LEU A 79 -20.29 5.32 -18.67
N SER A 80 -19.65 6.29 -19.32
CA SER A 80 -20.09 6.81 -20.62
C SER A 80 -20.01 5.74 -21.71
N ALA A 81 -18.98 4.89 -21.70
CA ALA A 81 -18.87 3.76 -22.62
C ALA A 81 -19.96 2.70 -22.36
N CYS A 82 -20.29 2.42 -21.10
CA CYS A 82 -21.42 1.56 -20.73
C CYS A 82 -22.75 2.11 -21.24
N ALA A 83 -23.04 3.39 -20.98
CA ALA A 83 -24.26 4.05 -21.43
C ALA A 83 -24.38 4.11 -22.97
N ALA A 84 -23.25 4.16 -23.67
CA ALA A 84 -23.19 4.12 -25.12
C ALA A 84 -23.26 2.69 -25.72
N GLY A 85 -23.41 1.65 -24.90
CA GLY A 85 -23.47 0.26 -25.36
C GLY A 85 -22.15 -0.27 -25.93
N LYS A 86 -21.01 0.20 -25.42
CA LYS A 86 -19.65 -0.18 -25.88
C LYS A 86 -18.91 -1.01 -24.81
N PRO A 87 -19.26 -2.28 -24.60
CA PRO A 87 -18.74 -3.10 -23.50
C PRO A 87 -17.23 -3.33 -23.55
N ASP A 88 -16.65 -3.52 -24.74
CA ASP A 88 -15.21 -3.71 -24.90
C ASP A 88 -14.43 -2.46 -24.47
N CYS A 89 -14.92 -1.28 -24.86
CA CYS A 89 -14.33 0.00 -24.46
C CYS A 89 -14.45 0.23 -22.96
N ALA A 90 -15.61 -0.11 -22.36
CA ALA A 90 -15.78 -0.03 -20.91
C ALA A 90 -14.82 -0.97 -20.17
N THR A 91 -14.61 -2.19 -20.67
CA THR A 91 -13.69 -3.19 -20.09
C THR A 91 -12.22 -2.73 -20.13
N GLU A 92 -11.80 -2.16 -21.27
CA GLU A 92 -10.45 -1.60 -21.41
C GLU A 92 -10.23 -0.42 -20.45
N LYS A 93 -11.21 0.48 -20.35
CA LYS A 93 -11.15 1.62 -19.41
C LYS A 93 -11.15 1.15 -17.97
N LEU A 94 -12.00 0.19 -17.60
CA LEU A 94 -12.01 -0.41 -16.26
C LEU A 94 -10.65 -1.00 -15.89
N THR A 95 -9.96 -1.65 -16.84
CA THR A 95 -8.58 -2.13 -16.61
C THR A 95 -7.62 -1.00 -16.27
N SER A 96 -7.76 0.14 -16.94
CA SER A 96 -6.97 1.34 -16.67
C SER A 96 -7.37 2.01 -15.33
N VAL A 97 -8.65 1.96 -14.94
CA VAL A 97 -9.12 2.40 -13.63
C VAL A 97 -8.47 1.57 -12.51
N ARG A 98 -8.43 0.24 -12.66
CA ARG A 98 -7.79 -0.67 -11.70
C ARG A 98 -6.29 -0.38 -11.51
N LYS A 99 -5.59 -0.01 -12.59
CA LYS A 99 -4.17 0.41 -12.52
C LYS A 99 -4.02 1.69 -11.69
N LEU A 100 -4.86 2.70 -11.92
CA LEU A 100 -4.85 3.94 -11.15
C LEU A 100 -5.24 3.72 -9.68
N SER A 101 -6.15 2.77 -9.40
CA SER A 101 -6.47 2.39 -8.03
C SER A 101 -5.25 1.81 -7.30
N GLY A 102 -4.51 0.90 -7.95
CA GLY A 102 -3.24 0.39 -7.42
C GLY A 102 -2.23 1.51 -7.10
N GLU A 103 -2.10 2.49 -7.99
CA GLU A 103 -1.28 3.69 -7.76
C GLU A 103 -1.75 4.50 -6.54
N ILE A 104 -3.06 4.73 -6.39
CA ILE A 104 -3.65 5.42 -5.24
C ILE A 104 -3.36 4.69 -3.94
N LEU A 105 -3.50 3.36 -3.91
CA LEU A 105 -3.18 2.55 -2.72
C LEU A 105 -1.69 2.60 -2.36
N PHE A 106 -0.82 2.57 -3.36
CA PHE A 106 0.61 2.75 -3.18
C PHE A 106 0.94 4.14 -2.60
N LEU A 107 0.33 5.20 -3.13
CA LEU A 107 0.51 6.58 -2.65
C LEU A 107 -0.02 6.79 -1.23
N LEU A 108 -1.18 6.20 -0.89
CA LEU A 108 -1.71 6.19 0.47
C LEU A 108 -0.77 5.45 1.44
N THR A 109 -0.16 4.35 1.01
CA THR A 109 0.82 3.59 1.82
C THR A 109 2.13 4.38 1.98
N SER A 110 2.57 5.07 0.92
CA SER A 110 3.74 5.95 0.95
C SER A 110 3.55 7.14 1.88
N LEU A 111 2.38 7.77 1.84
CA LEU A 111 2.04 8.86 2.74
C LEU A 111 2.01 8.39 4.20
N GLU A 112 1.45 7.22 4.47
CA GLU A 112 1.45 6.64 5.83
C GLU A 112 2.88 6.39 6.33
N LEU A 113 3.75 5.82 5.48
CA LEU A 113 5.15 5.59 5.83
C LEU A 113 5.91 6.91 6.07
N ASP A 114 5.69 7.94 5.24
CA ASP A 114 6.28 9.27 5.43
C ASP A 114 5.90 9.88 6.79
N VAL A 115 4.63 9.75 7.19
CA VAL A 115 4.14 10.25 8.47
C VAL A 115 4.79 9.51 9.64
N ILE A 116 4.91 8.19 9.55
CA ILE A 116 5.58 7.35 10.57
C ILE A 116 7.07 7.73 10.69
N GLU A 117 7.76 7.86 9.56
CA GLU A 117 9.18 8.23 9.51
C GLU A 117 9.44 9.64 10.06
N ALA A 118 8.55 10.59 9.74
CA ALA A 118 8.62 11.96 10.26
C ALA A 118 8.37 12.01 11.77
N ALA A 119 7.43 11.23 12.29
CA ALA A 119 7.13 11.16 13.73
C ALA A 119 8.33 10.64 14.54
N ILE A 120 9.06 9.67 13.99
CA ILE A 120 10.22 9.04 14.66
C ILE A 120 11.47 9.91 14.57
N SER A 121 11.63 10.69 13.49
CA SER A 121 12.80 11.55 13.29
C SER A 121 12.79 12.82 14.17
N GLY A 122 11.63 13.21 14.73
CA GLY A 122 11.44 14.37 15.62
C GLY A 122 11.67 15.74 14.94
N PRO A 123 11.15 16.86 15.50
CA PRO A 123 11.59 18.19 15.08
C PRO A 123 13.03 18.45 15.56
N PRO A 124 13.88 19.15 14.77
CA PRO A 124 15.18 19.57 15.28
C PRO A 124 14.98 20.49 16.50
N PRO A 125 15.80 20.36 17.57
CA PRO A 125 15.66 21.19 18.75
C PRO A 125 15.81 22.67 18.35
N LYS A 126 14.80 23.46 18.66
CA LYS A 126 14.86 24.92 18.58
C LYS A 126 15.65 25.39 19.81
N ASP A 127 16.60 26.30 19.59
CA ASP A 127 17.28 27.10 20.63
C ASP A 127 18.68 26.68 21.14
N ILE A 128 19.58 26.09 20.32
CA ILE A 128 21.00 25.96 20.69
C ILE A 128 21.96 26.17 19.48
N PRO A 129 23.10 26.89 19.63
CA PRO A 129 24.02 27.20 18.52
C PRO A 129 24.53 25.95 17.76
N SER A 130 24.34 26.01 16.44
CA SER A 130 24.37 24.89 15.48
C SER A 130 25.69 24.15 15.27
N ARG A 131 26.80 24.55 15.90
CA ARG A 131 28.14 23.97 15.63
C ARG A 131 28.57 22.88 16.60
N LEU A 132 28.13 22.89 17.85
CA LEU A 132 28.56 21.90 18.87
C LEU A 132 27.69 20.61 18.85
N ILE A 133 26.44 20.72 18.39
CA ILE A 133 25.46 19.62 18.43
C ILE A 133 25.72 18.51 17.41
N ARG A 134 26.24 18.85 16.22
CA ARG A 134 26.47 17.85 15.14
C ARG A 134 27.48 16.76 15.54
N ALA A 135 28.33 17.03 16.54
CA ALA A 135 29.29 16.07 17.08
C ALA A 135 28.75 15.25 18.27
N LEU A 136 27.67 15.69 18.93
CA LEU A 136 27.18 15.14 20.21
C LEU A 136 25.81 14.46 20.11
N LEU A 137 24.99 14.76 19.10
CA LEU A 137 23.71 14.06 18.91
C LEU A 137 23.93 12.71 18.20
N PRO A 138 23.32 11.62 18.69
CA PRO A 138 23.24 10.40 17.91
C PRO A 138 22.49 10.71 16.61
N LYS A 139 23.03 10.26 15.47
CA LYS A 139 22.30 10.30 14.20
C LYS A 139 20.90 9.69 14.41
N PRO A 140 19.82 10.25 13.83
CA PRO A 140 18.51 9.63 13.89
C PRO A 140 18.66 8.17 13.46
N ARG A 141 18.27 7.23 14.34
CA ARG A 141 18.37 5.81 14.02
C ARG A 141 17.38 5.53 12.90
N PRO A 142 17.81 4.96 11.76
CA PRO A 142 16.89 4.57 10.72
C PRO A 142 15.88 3.58 11.31
N LEU A 143 14.61 3.70 10.92
CA LEU A 143 13.59 2.71 11.25
C LEU A 143 14.11 1.33 10.86
N ASN A 144 14.15 0.40 11.81
CA ASN A 144 14.41 -1.00 11.50
C ASN A 144 13.09 -1.67 11.11
N ILE A 145 13.16 -2.61 10.19
CA ILE A 145 12.09 -3.49 9.72
C ILE A 145 11.31 -4.09 10.92
N ILE A 146 12.02 -4.48 11.98
CA ILE A 146 11.43 -5.04 13.21
C ILE A 146 10.47 -4.04 13.91
N SER A 147 10.81 -2.75 13.91
CA SER A 147 9.95 -1.72 14.51
C SER A 147 8.67 -1.55 13.70
N ILE A 148 8.72 -1.59 12.37
CA ILE A 148 7.51 -1.47 11.54
C ILE A 148 6.57 -2.66 11.70
N GLN A 149 7.12 -3.87 11.82
CA GLN A 149 6.32 -5.08 12.09
C GLN A 149 5.53 -4.99 13.40
N THR A 150 5.98 -4.16 14.34
CA THR A 150 5.36 -3.99 15.67
C THR A 150 4.49 -2.74 15.81
N LEU A 151 4.45 -1.84 14.81
CA LEU A 151 3.75 -0.54 14.86
C LEU A 151 2.20 -0.61 14.86
N GLY A 152 1.57 -1.78 14.80
CA GLY A 152 0.13 -1.97 15.04
C GLY A 152 -0.14 -2.77 16.31
N GLU A 153 0.32 -2.21 17.44
CA GLU A 153 0.57 -2.83 18.75
C GLU A 153 -0.38 -3.92 19.32
N VAL A 154 0.28 -4.82 20.07
CA VAL A 154 -0.19 -5.58 21.25
C VAL A 154 -1.36 -6.55 21.03
N GLY A 155 -1.00 -7.83 20.86
CA GLY A 155 -1.90 -8.93 21.19
C GLY A 155 -2.38 -9.76 20.01
N SER A 156 -1.46 -10.41 19.31
CA SER A 156 -1.68 -11.79 18.86
C SER A 156 -0.35 -12.39 18.43
N GLY A 157 -0.23 -13.70 18.64
CA GLY A 157 1.03 -14.42 18.45
C GLY A 157 1.59 -14.32 17.03
N ARG A 158 2.66 -15.06 16.78
CA ARG A 158 3.40 -15.21 15.51
C ARG A 158 2.55 -15.64 14.28
N HIS A 159 1.22 -15.62 14.41
CA HIS A 159 0.21 -16.23 13.58
C HIS A 159 -0.87 -15.24 13.09
N THR A 160 -0.95 -13.99 13.55
CA THR A 160 -1.92 -13.02 13.00
C THR A 160 -1.24 -11.97 12.14
N LEU A 161 -1.74 -11.73 10.91
CA LEU A 161 -1.20 -10.70 10.04
C LEU A 161 -1.72 -9.32 10.43
N ASN A 162 -0.80 -8.41 10.71
CA ASN A 162 -1.07 -6.98 10.60
C ASN A 162 -0.93 -6.57 9.12
N VAL A 163 -2.06 -6.45 8.41
CA VAL A 163 -2.09 -6.07 6.98
C VAL A 163 -1.42 -4.72 6.74
N THR A 164 -1.65 -3.73 7.62
CA THR A 164 -1.00 -2.42 7.52
C THR A 164 0.51 -2.56 7.65
N GLY A 165 0.99 -3.29 8.66
CA GLY A 165 2.42 -3.56 8.84
C GLY A 165 3.05 -4.26 7.64
N ALA A 166 2.36 -5.24 7.04
CA ALA A 166 2.82 -5.93 5.85
C ALA A 166 2.93 -5.01 4.62
N ARG A 167 2.00 -4.08 4.42
CA ARG A 167 2.11 -3.08 3.34
C ARG A 167 3.29 -2.13 3.57
N LEU A 168 3.40 -1.60 4.78
CA LEU A 168 4.46 -0.65 5.14
C LEU A 168 5.85 -1.27 5.04
N ILE A 169 5.99 -2.54 5.42
CA ILE A 169 7.30 -3.20 5.37
C ILE A 169 7.80 -3.41 3.96
N HIS A 170 6.95 -3.88 3.04
CA HIS A 170 7.34 -4.09 1.65
C HIS A 170 7.69 -2.76 0.96
N LEU A 171 6.94 -1.70 1.27
CA LEU A 171 7.30 -0.36 0.78
C LEU A 171 8.62 0.15 1.36
N LYS A 172 8.88 -0.10 2.65
CA LYS A 172 10.16 0.27 3.26
C LYS A 172 11.33 -0.47 2.62
N TRP A 173 11.18 -1.74 2.30
CA TRP A 173 12.20 -2.51 1.58
C TRP A 173 12.61 -1.81 0.27
N ILE A 174 11.64 -1.32 -0.50
CA ILE A 174 11.91 -0.53 -1.71
C ILE A 174 12.73 0.74 -1.40
N ARG A 175 12.36 1.51 -0.37
CA ARG A 175 13.13 2.70 0.03
C ARG A 175 14.56 2.35 0.44
N ASP A 176 14.73 1.27 1.21
CA ASP A 176 16.04 0.80 1.64
C ASP A 176 16.90 0.36 0.44
N LEU A 177 16.31 -0.36 -0.53
CA LEU A 177 16.98 -0.75 -1.77
C LEU A 177 17.39 0.46 -2.61
N GLN A 178 16.52 1.45 -2.75
CA GLN A 178 16.85 2.69 -3.45
C GLN A 178 18.05 3.40 -2.81
N MET A 179 18.12 3.44 -1.47
CA MET A 179 19.29 3.96 -0.76
C MET A 179 20.54 3.09 -0.97
N ALA A 180 20.38 1.78 -1.13
CA ALA A 180 21.48 0.84 -1.33
C ALA A 180 22.26 1.07 -2.63
N PHE A 181 21.66 1.69 -3.65
CA PHE A 181 22.40 2.12 -4.85
C PHE A 181 23.54 3.08 -4.52
N ARG A 182 23.35 3.99 -3.53
CA ARG A 182 24.43 4.88 -3.05
C ARG A 182 25.49 4.14 -2.24
N GLY A 183 25.07 3.09 -1.53
CA GLY A 183 25.92 2.27 -0.66
C GLY A 183 26.53 1.04 -1.32
N HIS A 184 26.33 0.83 -2.63
CA HIS A 184 26.71 -0.38 -3.35
C HIS A 184 26.25 -1.68 -2.66
N GLY A 185 24.99 -1.71 -2.19
CA GLY A 185 24.39 -2.90 -1.56
C GLY A 185 24.77 -3.16 -0.10
N LYS A 186 25.80 -2.51 0.46
CA LYS A 186 26.38 -2.85 1.78
C LYS A 186 25.45 -2.70 2.98
N ALA A 187 24.40 -1.90 2.87
CA ALA A 187 23.52 -1.55 3.99
C ALA A 187 22.25 -2.41 4.09
N VAL A 188 21.93 -3.20 3.07
CA VAL A 188 20.68 -3.97 2.99
C VAL A 188 21.00 -5.45 2.93
N ARG A 189 20.29 -6.25 3.73
CA ARG A 189 20.37 -7.70 3.69
C ARG A 189 19.03 -8.24 3.24
N ALA A 190 19.09 -9.17 2.29
CA ALA A 190 17.96 -9.99 1.92
C ALA A 190 17.43 -10.79 3.11
N GLN A 191 16.12 -10.97 3.11
CA GLN A 191 15.38 -11.80 4.04
C GLN A 191 14.63 -12.81 3.17
N PRO A 192 14.72 -14.11 3.47
CA PRO A 192 13.91 -15.11 2.80
C PRO A 192 12.41 -14.83 2.93
N SER A 193 11.63 -15.14 1.88
CA SER A 193 10.19 -14.88 1.87
C SER A 193 9.45 -15.63 2.98
N ASP A 194 9.89 -16.83 3.34
CA ASP A 194 9.31 -17.67 4.39
C ASP A 194 9.69 -17.25 5.82
N GLU A 195 10.69 -16.38 5.96
CA GLU A 195 11.06 -15.72 7.22
C GLU A 195 10.37 -14.36 7.40
N CYS A 196 9.83 -13.79 6.32
CA CYS A 196 9.05 -12.55 6.36
C CYS A 196 7.72 -12.78 7.11
N SER A 197 7.27 -11.78 7.88
CA SER A 197 5.99 -11.84 8.62
C SER A 197 4.79 -12.18 7.72
N LEU A 198 4.78 -11.70 6.47
CA LEU A 198 3.75 -12.04 5.49
C LEU A 198 3.84 -13.51 5.08
N GLY A 199 5.04 -14.02 4.76
CA GLY A 199 5.24 -15.43 4.38
C GLY A 199 4.91 -16.41 5.51
N ILE A 200 5.31 -16.10 6.74
CA ILE A 200 4.94 -16.88 7.94
C ILE A 200 3.42 -16.95 8.08
N TRP A 201 2.72 -15.85 7.87
CA TRP A 201 1.27 -15.82 7.94
C TRP A 201 0.60 -16.60 6.80
N ILE A 202 1.05 -16.40 5.55
CA ILE A 202 0.55 -17.11 4.37
C ILE A 202 0.66 -18.62 4.61
N HIS A 203 1.85 -19.12 4.92
CA HIS A 203 2.11 -20.56 5.07
C HIS A 203 1.66 -21.15 6.42
N GLY A 204 1.24 -20.30 7.35
CA GLY A 204 0.74 -20.70 8.66
C GLY A 204 -0.78 -20.54 8.76
N THR A 205 -1.21 -19.38 9.23
CA THR A 205 -2.60 -19.13 9.64
C THR A 205 -3.52 -18.93 8.46
N ALA A 206 -3.10 -18.20 7.43
CA ALA A 206 -3.94 -17.93 6.27
C ALA A 206 -4.37 -19.23 5.58
N MET A 207 -3.41 -20.14 5.35
CA MET A 207 -3.72 -21.45 4.76
C MET A 207 -4.63 -22.32 5.64
N LYS A 208 -4.57 -22.17 6.98
CA LYS A 208 -5.45 -22.91 7.90
C LYS A 208 -6.88 -22.34 7.93
N GLU A 209 -7.01 -21.01 7.94
CA GLU A 209 -8.30 -20.33 8.13
C GLU A 209 -9.04 -20.07 6.82
N LEU A 210 -8.31 -19.70 5.76
CA LEU A 210 -8.87 -19.35 4.45
C LEU A 210 -8.77 -20.50 3.44
N GLY A 211 -7.86 -21.45 3.66
CA GLY A 211 -7.52 -22.50 2.69
C GLY A 211 -6.73 -21.96 1.50
N ALA A 212 -6.54 -22.81 0.48
CA ALA A 212 -5.77 -22.49 -0.72
C ALA A 212 -6.61 -21.70 -1.76
N THR A 213 -7.12 -20.54 -1.36
CA THR A 213 -7.88 -19.64 -2.25
C THR A 213 -6.99 -19.09 -3.37
N GLU A 214 -7.60 -18.73 -4.50
CA GLU A 214 -6.85 -18.14 -5.62
C GLU A 214 -6.21 -16.81 -5.24
N ALA A 215 -6.90 -16.00 -4.41
CA ALA A 215 -6.36 -14.76 -3.86
C ALA A 215 -5.07 -15.02 -3.05
N LEU A 216 -5.07 -16.02 -2.15
CA LEU A 216 -3.91 -16.32 -1.32
C LEU A 216 -2.74 -16.90 -2.14
N LYS A 217 -3.02 -17.75 -3.14
CA LYS A 217 -2.00 -18.25 -4.08
C LYS A 217 -1.38 -17.12 -4.89
N THR A 218 -2.19 -16.17 -5.35
CA THR A 218 -1.73 -15.01 -6.11
C THR A 218 -0.80 -14.16 -5.25
N ILE A 219 -1.21 -13.84 -4.02
CA ILE A 219 -0.38 -13.09 -3.06
C ILE A 219 0.95 -13.82 -2.81
N ASP A 220 0.93 -15.14 -2.55
CA ASP A 220 2.14 -15.93 -2.29
C ASP A 220 3.10 -15.93 -3.49
N SER A 221 2.58 -16.08 -4.71
CA SER A 221 3.37 -16.08 -5.94
C SER A 221 4.07 -14.73 -6.16
N ILE A 222 3.32 -13.62 -6.07
CA ILE A 222 3.84 -12.26 -6.21
C ILE A 222 4.85 -11.94 -5.10
N HIS A 223 4.54 -12.31 -3.86
CA HIS A 223 5.42 -12.12 -2.71
C HIS A 223 6.76 -12.87 -2.87
N LYS A 224 6.75 -14.12 -3.33
CA LYS A 224 7.98 -14.88 -3.60
C LYS A 224 8.79 -14.26 -4.73
N ARG A 225 8.15 -13.78 -5.80
CA ARG A 225 8.81 -13.05 -6.88
C ARG A 225 9.47 -11.78 -6.35
N PHE A 226 8.78 -11.00 -5.51
CA PHE A 226 9.32 -9.80 -4.90
C PHE A 226 10.63 -10.10 -4.17
N HIS A 227 10.66 -11.09 -3.28
CA HIS A 227 11.87 -11.45 -2.54
C HIS A 227 13.02 -11.89 -3.46
N ARG A 228 12.74 -12.62 -4.55
CA ARG A 228 13.78 -12.97 -5.54
C ARG A 228 14.36 -11.74 -6.23
N GLU A 229 13.53 -10.77 -6.59
CA GLU A 229 14.02 -9.54 -7.20
C GLU A 229 14.84 -8.71 -6.23
N VAL A 230 14.46 -8.67 -4.95
CA VAL A 230 15.31 -8.04 -3.94
C VAL A 230 16.70 -8.70 -3.86
N ASP A 231 16.75 -10.04 -3.86
CA ASP A 231 18.02 -10.77 -3.90
C ASP A 231 18.84 -10.39 -5.14
N THR A 232 18.19 -10.29 -6.29
CA THR A 232 18.81 -9.87 -7.55
C THR A 232 19.35 -8.45 -7.49
N VAL A 233 18.63 -7.50 -6.89
CA VAL A 233 19.09 -6.11 -6.69
C VAL A 233 20.35 -6.10 -5.84
N ILE A 234 20.30 -6.71 -4.65
CA ILE A 234 21.42 -6.71 -3.70
C ILE A 234 22.64 -7.41 -4.30
N SER A 235 22.44 -8.58 -4.92
CA SER A 235 23.52 -9.32 -5.59
C SER A 235 24.12 -8.51 -6.74
N SER A 236 23.30 -7.87 -7.58
CA SER A 236 23.77 -7.07 -8.70
C SER A 236 24.57 -5.84 -8.24
N LEU A 237 24.11 -5.16 -7.19
CA LEU A 237 24.83 -4.04 -6.57
C LEU A 237 26.19 -4.48 -6.00
N ASN A 238 26.22 -5.61 -5.29
CA ASN A 238 27.47 -6.17 -4.72
C ASN A 238 28.51 -6.50 -5.80
N HIS A 239 28.07 -6.83 -7.02
CA HIS A 239 28.93 -7.13 -8.16
C HIS A 239 29.11 -5.95 -9.14
N GLY A 240 28.62 -4.76 -8.80
CA GLY A 240 28.75 -3.57 -9.66
C GLY A 240 27.91 -3.60 -10.95
N ARG A 241 26.94 -4.52 -11.07
CA ARG A 241 26.06 -4.65 -12.24
C ARG A 241 24.87 -3.69 -12.14
N LEU A 242 25.13 -2.40 -12.31
CA LEU A 242 24.15 -1.35 -12.05
C LEU A 242 22.87 -1.46 -12.90
N ARG A 243 22.99 -1.78 -14.20
CA ARG A 243 21.81 -1.93 -15.07
C ARG A 243 20.91 -3.09 -14.64
N ALA A 244 21.50 -4.23 -14.31
CA ALA A 244 20.74 -5.39 -13.80
C ALA A 244 20.12 -5.10 -12.42
N ALA A 245 20.80 -4.32 -11.58
CA ALA A 245 20.24 -3.88 -10.31
C ALA A 245 19.04 -2.94 -10.51
N ASP A 246 19.12 -2.02 -11.47
CA ASP A 246 18.06 -1.08 -11.82
C ASP A 246 16.82 -1.80 -12.38
N GLU A 247 17.02 -2.70 -13.34
CA GLU A 247 15.94 -3.53 -13.92
C GLU A 247 15.22 -4.36 -12.83
N ALA A 248 15.98 -5.03 -11.95
CA ALA A 248 15.41 -5.81 -10.84
C ALA A 248 14.73 -4.92 -9.78
N TYR A 249 15.22 -3.69 -9.58
CA TYR A 249 14.62 -2.75 -8.64
C TYR A 249 13.25 -2.26 -9.14
N GLU A 250 13.13 -1.94 -10.43
CA GLU A 250 11.85 -1.55 -11.03
C GLU A 250 10.82 -2.69 -10.95
N GLU A 251 11.23 -3.94 -11.20
CA GLU A 251 10.36 -5.11 -11.01
C GLU A 251 9.97 -5.29 -9.53
N ALA A 252 10.92 -5.17 -8.59
CA ALA A 252 10.61 -5.23 -7.16
C ALA A 252 9.63 -4.12 -6.74
N LEU A 253 9.79 -2.91 -7.25
CA LEU A 253 8.89 -1.77 -7.01
C LEU A 253 7.47 -2.07 -7.51
N ALA A 254 7.34 -2.59 -8.73
CA ALA A 254 6.05 -3.01 -9.30
C ALA A 254 5.37 -4.09 -8.44
N LEU A 255 6.12 -5.15 -8.10
CA LEU A 255 5.64 -6.24 -7.25
C LEU A 255 5.24 -5.75 -5.85
N SER A 256 5.95 -4.79 -5.26
CA SER A 256 5.56 -4.17 -3.99
C SER A 256 4.20 -3.46 -4.10
N GLY A 257 3.94 -2.76 -5.20
CA GLY A 257 2.63 -2.15 -5.48
C GLY A 257 1.51 -3.18 -5.62
N GLU A 258 1.79 -4.30 -6.28
CA GLU A 258 0.86 -5.43 -6.40
C GLU A 258 0.56 -6.06 -5.03
N ILE A 259 1.58 -6.31 -4.20
CA ILE A 259 1.40 -6.82 -2.82
C ILE A 259 0.49 -5.88 -2.02
N ILE A 260 0.74 -4.56 -2.08
CA ILE A 260 -0.09 -3.56 -1.39
C ILE A 260 -1.56 -3.65 -1.85
N THR A 261 -1.77 -3.76 -3.15
CA THR A 261 -3.11 -3.83 -3.75
C THR A 261 -3.83 -5.11 -3.33
N LEU A 262 -3.18 -6.27 -3.48
CA LEU A 262 -3.76 -7.57 -3.17
C LEU A 262 -4.07 -7.72 -1.67
N LEU A 263 -3.17 -7.25 -0.80
CA LEU A 263 -3.40 -7.24 0.64
C LEU A 263 -4.58 -6.34 1.04
N THR A 264 -4.74 -5.20 0.37
CA THR A 264 -5.86 -4.28 0.64
C THR A 264 -7.18 -4.87 0.16
N ARG A 265 -7.21 -5.53 -1.01
CA ARG A 265 -8.40 -6.25 -1.51
C ARG A 265 -8.79 -7.38 -0.56
N LEU A 266 -7.83 -8.21 -0.15
CA LEU A 266 -8.08 -9.27 0.82
C LEU A 266 -8.63 -8.72 2.14
N GLN A 267 -8.15 -7.56 2.58
CA GLN A 267 -8.67 -6.90 3.78
C GLN A 267 -10.13 -6.46 3.62
N VAL A 268 -10.54 -5.96 2.46
CA VAL A 268 -11.95 -5.64 2.15
C VAL A 268 -12.80 -6.91 2.18
N ASP A 269 -12.38 -7.96 1.46
CA ASP A 269 -13.12 -9.22 1.35
C ASP A 269 -13.37 -9.86 2.73
N LEU A 270 -12.35 -9.84 3.59
CA LEU A 270 -12.45 -10.36 4.97
C LEU A 270 -13.33 -9.49 5.87
N ALA A 271 -13.31 -8.17 5.68
CA ALA A 271 -14.17 -7.25 6.42
C ALA A 271 -15.65 -7.47 6.05
N ASP A 272 -15.95 -7.58 4.76
CA ASP A 272 -17.30 -7.73 4.25
C ASP A 272 -17.86 -9.14 4.59
N SER A 273 -17.02 -10.19 4.54
CA SER A 273 -17.41 -11.55 4.96
C SER A 273 -17.81 -11.64 6.45
N LYS A 274 -17.13 -10.89 7.33
CA LYS A 274 -17.49 -10.80 8.76
C LYS A 274 -18.80 -10.04 8.99
N VAL A 275 -19.09 -9.03 8.17
CA VAL A 275 -20.36 -8.30 8.24
C VAL A 275 -21.52 -9.19 7.81
N ILE A 276 -21.35 -9.97 6.74
CA ILE A 276 -22.36 -10.92 6.25
C ILE A 276 -22.65 -12.02 7.29
N SER A 277 -21.63 -12.56 7.96
CA SER A 277 -21.84 -13.60 8.99
C SER A 277 -22.56 -13.09 10.25
N VAL A 278 -22.44 -11.80 10.58
CA VAL A 278 -23.22 -11.14 11.66
C VAL A 278 -24.65 -10.81 11.20
N GLY A 279 -24.86 -10.57 9.90
CA GLY A 279 -26.16 -10.26 9.29
C GLY A 279 -27.13 -11.46 9.15
N SER A 280 -26.64 -12.69 9.18
CA SER A 280 -27.47 -13.91 9.00
C SER A 280 -28.02 -14.51 10.30
N SER A 281 -27.87 -13.83 11.45
CA SER A 281 -28.53 -14.23 12.70
C SER A 281 -29.81 -13.43 12.94
N LYS A 282 -30.82 -13.68 12.11
CA LYS A 282 -32.25 -13.58 12.43
C LYS A 282 -33.07 -13.89 11.16
N LEU A 283 -33.54 -15.12 11.08
CA LEU A 283 -34.89 -15.52 10.69
C LEU A 283 -35.09 -16.98 11.07
#